data_AF-A0A3A6MTD2-F1
#
_entry.id   AF-A0A3A6MTD2-F1
#
_cell.length_a   1.000
_cell.length_b   1.000
_cell.length_c   1.000
_cell.angle_alpha   90.00
_cell.angle_beta   90.00
_cell.angle_gamma   90.00
#
_symmetry.space_group_name_H-M   'P 1'
#
loop_
_entity.id
_entity.type
_entity.pdbx_description
1 polymer ?
#
loop_
_entity_poly.entity_id
_entity_poly.type
_entity_poly.pdbx_seq_one_letter_code
_entity_poly.pdbx_strand_id
1 'polypeptide(L)'
;MERSFVLRALRKALATRKLEIINNDQGAHFTCGDYIELLKENGVKISMDGKGRATDNAITERFFRSLKWEKIYYEEYRTPREVYRAVRDYIDEYNYVRPHQAIGYEKP
;
A
#
# COMPACT_ATOMS: atom_id res chain seq x y z
N MET A 1 8.29 18.97 1.94
CA MET A 1 7.43 17.78 1.83
C MET A 1 8.00 16.73 2.78
N GLU A 2 7.20 16.28 3.74
CA GLU A 2 7.64 15.30 4.75
C GLU A 2 7.73 13.91 4.08
N ARG A 3 8.92 13.31 4.04
CA ARG A 3 9.21 12.08 3.27
C ARG A 3 9.48 10.86 4.16
N SER A 4 9.66 11.09 5.46
CA SER A 4 10.13 10.07 6.41
C SER A 4 9.12 8.95 6.57
N PHE A 5 7.83 9.24 6.48
CA PHE A 5 6.78 8.22 6.59
C PHE A 5 6.82 7.22 5.43
N VAL A 6 7.10 7.66 4.21
CA VAL A 6 7.19 6.80 3.01
C VAL A 6 8.40 5.89 3.09
N LEU A 7 9.57 6.45 3.41
CA LEU A 7 10.80 5.65 3.60
C LEU A 7 10.65 4.65 4.75
N ARG A 8 9.99 5.05 5.85
CA ARG A 8 9.69 4.14 6.96
C ARG A 8 8.75 3.01 6.54
N ALA A 9 7.73 3.29 5.73
CA ALA A 9 6.84 2.26 5.20
C ALA A 9 7.59 1.30 4.27
N LEU A 10 8.42 1.81 3.36
CA LEU A 10 9.21 0.99 2.45
C LEU A 10 10.21 0.10 3.20
N ARG A 11 10.93 0.63 4.19
CA ARG A 11 11.83 -0.18 5.04
C ARG A 11 11.11 -1.32 5.74
N LYS A 12 9.89 -1.09 6.25
CA LYS A 12 9.07 -2.15 6.85
C LYS A 12 8.67 -3.22 5.84
N ALA A 13 8.31 -2.82 4.62
CA ALA A 13 7.99 -3.76 3.55
C ALA A 13 9.20 -4.63 3.18
N LEU A 14 10.36 -4.01 2.96
CA LEU A 14 11.62 -4.70 2.64
C LEU A 14 12.08 -5.65 3.76
N ALA A 15 11.83 -5.30 5.03
CA ALA A 15 12.18 -6.15 6.16
C ALA A 15 11.26 -7.38 6.32
N THR A 16 10.06 -7.36 5.72
CA THR A 16 9.05 -8.42 5.90
C THR A 16 8.81 -9.25 4.65
N ARG A 17 9.15 -8.72 3.47
CA ARG A 17 8.91 -9.35 2.17
C ARG A 17 10.10 -9.12 1.24
N LYS A 18 10.42 -10.12 0.42
CA LYS A 18 11.33 -9.95 -0.71
C LYS A 18 10.56 -9.35 -1.88
N LEU A 19 10.86 -8.11 -2.24
CA LEU A 19 10.23 -7.41 -3.35
C LEU A 19 11.09 -7.57 -4.61
N GLU A 20 10.50 -8.04 -5.71
CA GLU A 20 11.20 -8.12 -6.99
C GLU A 20 10.96 -6.88 -7.85
N ILE A 21 9.71 -6.41 -7.87
CA ILE A 21 9.27 -5.23 -8.59
C ILE A 21 8.36 -4.43 -7.64
N ILE A 22 8.49 -3.10 -7.64
CA ILE A 22 7.52 -2.20 -7.03
C ILE A 22 6.94 -1.31 -8.12
N ASN A 23 5.61 -1.17 -8.12
CA ASN A 23 4.91 -0.24 -9.00
C ASN A 23 4.38 0.95 -8.19
N ASN A 24 4.62 2.18 -8.66
CA ASN A 24 4.10 3.41 -8.08
C ASN A 24 3.74 4.43 -9.17
N ASP A 25 2.91 5.42 -8.80
CA ASP A 25 2.73 6.60 -9.64
C ASP A 25 3.99 7.49 -9.69
N GLN A 26 3.96 8.51 -10.54
CA GLN A 26 5.06 9.47 -10.72
C GLN A 26 5.04 10.62 -9.67
N GLY A 27 4.38 10.42 -8.52
CA GLY A 27 4.29 11.40 -7.46
C GLY A 27 5.65 11.75 -6.86
N ALA A 28 5.75 12.96 -6.30
CA ALA A 28 7.01 13.51 -5.76
C ALA A 28 7.62 12.67 -4.61
N HIS A 29 6.80 11.88 -3.89
CA HIS A 29 7.27 10.97 -2.86
C HIS A 29 7.99 9.73 -3.43
N PHE A 30 7.54 9.22 -4.57
CA PHE A 30 8.07 7.99 -5.18
C PHE A 30 9.14 8.26 -6.25
N THR A 31 9.28 9.52 -6.67
CA THR A 31 10.32 9.98 -7.60
C THR A 31 11.51 10.64 -6.90
N CYS A 32 11.52 10.68 -5.56
CA CYS A 32 12.63 11.28 -4.81
C CYS A 32 13.85 10.36 -4.70
N GLY A 33 15.05 10.96 -4.66
CA GLY A 33 16.34 10.26 -4.66
C GLY A 33 16.43 9.16 -3.60
N ASP A 34 16.20 9.50 -2.33
CA ASP A 34 16.30 8.57 -1.20
C ASP A 34 15.40 7.33 -1.36
N TYR A 35 14.21 7.47 -1.97
CA TYR A 35 13.28 6.36 -2.21
C TYR A 35 13.80 5.43 -3.31
N ILE A 36 14.28 6.02 -4.40
CA ILE A 36 14.86 5.29 -5.54
C ILE A 36 16.15 4.58 -5.13
N GLU A 37 17.01 5.24 -4.36
CA GLU A 37 18.27 4.67 -3.86
C GLU A 37 18.00 3.47 -2.95
N LEU A 38 17.07 3.61 -1.99
CA LEU A 38 16.70 2.51 -1.10
C LEU A 38 16.19 1.27 -1.86
N LEU A 39 15.42 1.46 -2.93
CA LEU A 39 14.96 0.35 -3.78
C LEU A 39 16.11 -0.31 -4.55
N LYS A 40 17.00 0.50 -5.13
CA LYS A 40 18.17 0.01 -5.88
C LYS A 40 19.14 -0.77 -5.00
N GLU A 41 19.41 -0.29 -3.79
CA GLU A 41 20.27 -0.97 -2.80
C GLU A 41 19.73 -2.36 -2.43
N ASN A 42 18.42 -2.53 -2.48
CA ASN A 42 17.75 -3.81 -2.18
C ASN A 42 17.47 -4.64 -3.45
N GLY A 43 17.99 -4.23 -4.62
CA GLY A 43 17.81 -4.95 -5.88
C GLY A 43 16.38 -4.98 -6.41
N VAL A 44 15.51 -4.07 -5.93
CA VAL A 44 14.10 -4.01 -6.33
C VAL A 44 13.98 -3.25 -7.65
N LYS A 45 13.34 -3.85 -8.65
CA LYS A 45 13.05 -3.19 -9.92
C LYS A 45 11.93 -2.17 -9.72
N ILE A 46 12.13 -0.98 -10.29
CA ILE A 46 11.18 0.12 -10.17
C ILE A 46 10.36 0.18 -11.45
N SER A 47 9.06 -0.03 -11.33
CA SER A 47 8.08 0.24 -12.38
C SER A 47 7.30 1.49 -11.98
N MET A 48 7.01 2.35 -12.94
CA MET A 48 6.15 3.52 -12.71
C MET A 48 5.08 3.56 -13.78
N ASP A 49 3.85 3.87 -13.35
CA ASP A 49 2.71 3.96 -14.24
C ASP A 49 2.96 4.98 -15.37
N GLY A 50 2.51 4.64 -16.57
CA GLY A 50 2.53 5.57 -17.70
C GLY A 50 1.58 6.74 -17.44
N LYS A 51 1.95 7.95 -17.87
CA LYS A 51 1.03 9.10 -17.81
C LYS A 51 -0.27 8.76 -18.55
N GLY A 52 -1.39 8.78 -17.83
CA GLY A 52 -2.72 8.49 -18.37
C GLY A 52 -3.17 7.03 -18.34
N ARG A 53 -2.43 6.12 -17.66
CA ARG A 53 -2.83 4.71 -17.50
C ARG A 53 -3.41 4.43 -16.11
N ALA A 54 -4.66 4.84 -15.90
CA ALA A 54 -5.39 4.63 -14.64
C ALA A 54 -5.57 3.14 -14.25
N THR A 55 -5.42 2.22 -15.21
CA THR A 55 -5.56 0.78 -14.97
C THR A 55 -4.41 0.18 -14.17
N ASP A 56 -3.22 0.79 -14.23
CA ASP A 56 -2.01 0.21 -13.64
C ASP A 56 -2.07 0.24 -12.09
N ASN A 57 -2.87 1.15 -11.51
CA ASN A 57 -3.11 1.28 -10.07
C ASN A 57 -4.49 0.74 -9.60
N ALA A 58 -5.29 0.15 -10.49
CA ALA A 58 -6.69 -0.17 -10.20
C ALA A 58 -6.89 -1.12 -9.02
N ILE A 59 -5.96 -2.06 -8.79
CA ILE A 59 -6.02 -3.00 -7.65
C ILE A 59 -5.85 -2.26 -6.33
N THR A 60 -4.81 -1.43 -6.24
CA THR A 60 -4.50 -0.60 -5.06
C THR A 60 -5.64 0.38 -4.77
N GLU A 61 -6.19 1.03 -5.79
CA GLU A 61 -7.33 1.93 -5.64
C GLU A 61 -8.58 1.20 -5.12
N ARG A 62 -8.85 -0.01 -5.65
CA ARG A 62 -9.97 -0.84 -5.19
C ARG A 62 -9.79 -1.23 -3.72
N PHE A 63 -8.58 -1.62 -3.31
CA PHE A 63 -8.26 -1.91 -1.92
C PHE A 63 -8.54 -0.70 -1.01
N PHE A 64 -7.98 0.48 -1.35
CA PHE A 64 -8.16 1.67 -0.53
C PHE A 64 -9.61 2.15 -0.49
N ARG A 65 -10.36 1.98 -1.59
CA ARG A 65 -11.79 2.28 -1.63
C ARG A 65 -12.55 1.42 -0.62
N SER A 66 -12.33 0.10 -0.61
CA SER A 66 -12.98 -0.80 0.35
C SER A 66 -12.60 -0.47 1.79
N LEU A 67 -11.31 -0.27 2.10
CA LEU A 67 -10.86 0.12 3.44
C LEU A 67 -11.55 1.43 3.91
N LYS A 68 -11.59 2.45 3.04
CA LYS A 68 -12.20 3.73 3.39
C LYS A 68 -13.68 3.60 3.67
N TRP A 69 -14.42 2.90 2.82
CA TRP A 69 -15.85 2.71 2.99
C TRP A 69 -16.19 1.89 4.23
N GLU A 70 -15.52 0.76 4.42
CA GLU A 70 -15.87 -0.22 5.45
C GLU A 70 -15.36 0.18 6.84
N LYS A 71 -14.27 0.94 6.93
CA LYS A 71 -13.64 1.27 8.21
C LYS A 71 -13.47 2.75 8.47
N ILE A 72 -13.34 3.61 7.47
CA ILE A 72 -13.01 5.03 7.73
C ILE A 72 -14.25 5.92 7.70
N TYR A 73 -15.17 5.68 6.77
CA TYR A 73 -16.36 6.52 6.59
C TYR A 73 -17.57 6.06 7.40
N TYR A 74 -17.64 4.77 7.72
CA TYR A 74 -18.78 4.20 8.44
C TYR A 74 -18.64 4.21 9.97
N GLU A 75 -17.40 4.36 10.46
CA GLU A 75 -17.07 4.25 11.89
C GLU A 75 -16.73 5.64 12.47
N GLU A 76 -17.05 5.85 13.74
CA GLU A 76 -16.64 7.05 14.49
C GLU A 76 -15.42 6.74 15.37
N TYR A 77 -14.34 7.50 15.17
CA TYR A 77 -13.12 7.38 15.97
C TYR A 77 -12.89 8.63 16.80
N ARG A 78 -12.54 8.44 18.07
CA ARG A 78 -12.23 9.51 19.02
C ARG A 78 -10.75 9.86 19.04
N THR A 79 -9.88 8.92 18.66
CA THR A 79 -8.43 9.14 18.65
C THR A 79 -7.74 8.58 17.41
N PRO A 80 -6.61 9.16 16.98
CA PRO A 80 -5.79 8.59 15.90
C PRO A 80 -5.33 7.15 16.17
N ARG A 81 -5.18 6.77 17.45
CA ARG A 81 -4.80 5.41 17.85
C ARG A 81 -5.88 4.38 17.54
N GLU A 82 -7.15 4.77 17.63
CA GLU A 82 -8.28 3.90 17.26
C GLU A 82 -8.30 3.67 15.75
N VAL A 83 -8.14 4.74 14.94
CA VAL A 83 -8.00 4.63 13.48
C VAL A 83 -6.86 3.69 13.10
N TYR A 84 -5.70 3.83 13.76
CA TYR A 84 -4.55 2.97 13.50
C TYR A 84 -4.84 1.49 13.77
N ARG A 85 -5.55 1.18 14.86
CA ARG A 85 -5.97 -0.19 15.19
C ARG A 85 -6.96 -0.71 14.17
N ALA A 86 -7.98 0.07 13.81
CA ALA A 86 -8.98 -0.35 12.83
C ALA A 86 -8.37 -0.64 11.45
N VAL A 87 -7.42 0.19 10.99
CA VAL A 87 -6.69 -0.06 9.74
C VAL A 87 -5.85 -1.34 9.83
N ARG A 88 -5.14 -1.57 10.94
CA ARG A 88 -4.37 -2.80 11.14
C ARG A 88 -5.29 -4.03 11.13
N ASP A 89 -6.38 -4.00 11.89
CA ASP A 89 -7.30 -5.13 12.01
C ASP A 89 -7.97 -5.43 10.65
N TYR A 90 -8.26 -4.40 9.85
CA TYR A 90 -8.72 -4.58 8.48
C TYR A 90 -7.66 -5.21 7.56
N ILE A 91 -6.39 -4.81 7.67
CA ILE A 91 -5.31 -5.41 6.89
C ILE A 91 -5.16 -6.91 7.25
N ASP A 92 -5.30 -7.26 8.53
CA ASP A 92 -5.25 -8.65 8.97
C ASP A 92 -6.47 -9.45 8.46
N GLU A 93 -7.67 -8.88 8.55
CA GLU A 93 -8.88 -9.48 7.98
C GLU A 93 -8.74 -9.69 6.46
N TYR A 94 -8.27 -8.67 5.74
CA TYR A 94 -8.12 -8.70 4.28
C TYR A 94 -7.15 -9.80 3.82
N ASN A 95 -6.02 -9.96 4.50
CA ASN A 95 -4.98 -10.91 4.11
C ASN A 95 -5.19 -12.33 4.64
N TYR A 96 -5.85 -12.50 5.79
CA TYR A 96 -5.87 -13.80 6.48
C TYR A 96 -7.26 -14.38 6.74
N VAL A 97 -8.33 -13.63 6.50
CA VAL A 97 -9.72 -14.07 6.76
C VAL A 97 -10.61 -13.93 5.54
N ARG A 98 -10.55 -12.82 4.81
CA ARG A 98 -11.48 -12.48 3.72
C ARG A 98 -11.18 -13.28 2.44
N PRO A 99 -12.16 -14.06 1.93
CA PRO A 99 -12.04 -14.71 0.63
C PRO A 99 -12.25 -13.70 -0.51
N HIS A 100 -11.48 -13.83 -1.60
CA HIS A 100 -11.55 -12.93 -2.75
C HIS A 100 -11.95 -13.69 -4.01
N GLN A 101 -13.11 -13.34 -4.57
CA GLN A 101 -13.65 -13.98 -5.78
C GLN A 101 -12.66 -13.97 -6.96
N ALA A 102 -11.87 -12.90 -7.11
CA ALA A 102 -10.91 -12.76 -8.21
C ALA A 102 -9.80 -13.82 -8.20
N ILE A 103 -9.56 -14.48 -7.06
CA ILE A 103 -8.58 -15.55 -6.88
C ILE A 103 -9.25 -16.85 -6.42
N GLY A 104 -10.51 -17.08 -6.81
CA GLY A 104 -11.20 -18.35 -6.53
C GLY A 104 -11.71 -18.49 -5.09
N TYR A 105 -12.06 -17.37 -4.44
CA TYR A 105 -12.45 -17.33 -3.02
C TYR A 105 -11.34 -17.73 -2.05
N GLU A 106 -10.09 -17.68 -2.49
CA GLU A 106 -8.92 -17.78 -1.64
C GLU A 106 -8.58 -16.45 -0.96
N LYS A 107 -7.66 -16.52 -0.01
CA LYS A 107 -7.05 -15.35 0.64
C LYS A 107 -5.79 -14.94 -0.13
N PRO A 108 -5.42 -13.64 -0.15
CA PRO A 108 -4.28 -13.15 -0.92
C PRO A 108 -2.93 -13.75 -0.51
#